data_AF-A0A9E1RTA7-F1
#
_entry.id   AF-A0A9E1RTA7-F1
#
_cell.length_a   1.000
_cell.length_b   1.000
_cell.length_c   1.000
_cell.angle_alpha   90.00
_cell.angle_beta   90.00
_cell.angle_gamma   90.00
#
_symmetry.space_group_name_H-M   'P 1'
#
loop_
_entity.id
_entity.type
_entity.pdbx_description
1 polymer ?
#
loop_
_entity_poly.entity_id
_entity_poly.type
_entity_poly.pdbx_seq_one_letter_code
_entity_poly.pdbx_strand_id
1 'polypeptide(L)'
;GVARVLVTTDDVGRDRGDLAKGVDVWDRTRLIEAQELLATTPGVTVLIHDQACAAEARRDRKRGLIETPPERVFINHRICEGCGDCGQISNCLSVRPIETPFGRKTHIDQTTCNLDYSCIEGDCPSFMTVTTDEPGWLQRFLARRSKPSAAATNLSATAAAPPTHFPTPQPLVPVNSFSLRITGIGGTGVVTVAQVLGTAAMLAGYEVRGLDQIGLSQKAGPVVSDLRLSLDTPSYTNRLGDRQADLLLAFDQLVAASEKGLSACDSDRTVVIGSTSGTPTGAMITHPDIAMPTPATLAATIRNHTTEHHFWADAQSTTEDLLGSAMAANIFVIGMAVQSGGLPIGADFIEQAIELNGVAVAANTAAFRFGRLQVSDPSQVNNARVATEGLPLPIPPTTFATELDSLGAQAERRDHLAMLATELEAWGDRTDATRWFQVLDRVRRSEWAIDTTSDRLVDAVADGLFKLIAYKDEYEVARLMVEPEGLAEAQELVAEGGTMSYRLHPPMLRALGLDKKISIPATAAPALGALAKGKRLRGSFLDPFRWAEVRKVERKLANEYIATIDRALAKLSAQNFDRVVELAETPDLVRGYEDIKLANVEHYRIRVAELLAEL
;
A
#
# COMPACT_ATOMS: atom_id res chain seq x y z
N GLY A 1 19.90 -44.47 9.93
CA GLY A 1 20.57 -43.24 9.49
C GLY A 1 19.60 -42.39 8.70
N VAL A 2 19.95 -41.13 8.41
CA VAL A 2 19.18 -40.29 7.49
C VAL A 2 19.29 -40.88 6.08
N ALA A 3 18.16 -41.16 5.44
CA ALA A 3 18.07 -41.77 4.11
C ALA A 3 18.35 -40.77 2.99
N ARG A 4 17.95 -39.50 3.17
CA ARG A 4 18.19 -38.43 2.21
C ARG A 4 18.27 -37.07 2.89
N VAL A 5 19.23 -36.25 2.45
CA VAL A 5 19.38 -34.85 2.87
C VAL A 5 19.32 -33.98 1.62
N LEU A 6 18.47 -32.96 1.64
CA LEU A 6 18.34 -31.99 0.56
C LEU A 6 18.44 -30.58 1.14
N VAL A 7 19.28 -29.76 0.52
CA VAL A 7 19.45 -28.34 0.82
C VAL A 7 18.80 -27.54 -0.30
N THR A 8 17.94 -26.60 0.04
CA THR A 8 17.41 -25.61 -0.91
C THR A 8 17.97 -24.23 -0.56
N THR A 9 18.51 -23.51 -1.54
CA THR A 9 19.14 -22.19 -1.35
C THR A 9 19.01 -21.32 -2.61
N ASP A 10 19.14 -20.01 -2.45
CA ASP A 10 19.20 -19.03 -3.55
C ASP A 10 20.59 -19.04 -4.23
N ASP A 11 21.63 -19.52 -3.52
CA ASP A 11 23.01 -19.62 -4.03
C ASP A 11 23.47 -21.08 -4.04
N VAL A 12 23.06 -21.79 -5.09
CA VAL A 12 23.40 -23.21 -5.30
C VAL A 12 24.92 -23.42 -5.46
N GLY A 13 25.69 -22.37 -5.75
CA GLY A 13 27.13 -22.41 -5.93
C GLY A 13 27.91 -22.40 -4.60
N ARG A 14 27.45 -21.60 -3.63
CA ARG A 14 28.15 -21.36 -2.35
C ARG A 14 28.46 -22.64 -1.56
N ASP A 15 27.49 -23.55 -1.48
CA ASP A 15 27.55 -24.65 -0.51
C ASP A 15 28.01 -25.99 -1.12
N ARG A 16 28.25 -26.08 -2.44
CA ARG A 16 28.59 -27.36 -3.10
C ARG A 16 29.93 -27.95 -2.67
N GLY A 17 30.86 -27.15 -2.15
CA GLY A 17 32.22 -27.59 -1.79
C GLY A 17 32.36 -28.18 -0.37
N ASP A 18 31.52 -27.73 0.57
CA ASP A 18 31.70 -28.00 2.01
C ASP A 18 30.70 -29.02 2.58
N LEU A 19 29.77 -29.51 1.77
CA LEU A 19 28.72 -30.43 2.20
C LEU A 19 29.17 -31.89 2.19
N ALA A 20 28.59 -32.68 3.11
CA ALA A 20 28.83 -34.11 3.20
C ALA A 20 28.38 -34.84 1.92
N LYS A 21 29.02 -35.98 1.62
CA LYS A 21 28.65 -36.82 0.47
C LYS A 21 27.19 -37.28 0.58
N GLY A 22 26.43 -37.08 -0.50
CA GLY A 22 25.01 -37.48 -0.60
C GLY A 22 24.01 -36.38 -0.25
N VAL A 23 24.46 -35.14 -0.02
CA VAL A 23 23.59 -33.96 0.11
C VAL A 23 23.31 -33.37 -1.28
N ASP A 24 22.04 -33.32 -1.67
CA ASP A 24 21.61 -32.64 -2.89
C ASP A 24 21.39 -31.13 -2.61
N VAL A 25 21.92 -30.24 -3.46
CA VAL A 25 21.68 -28.79 -3.36
C VAL A 25 20.82 -28.34 -4.53
N TRP A 26 19.62 -27.87 -4.24
CA TRP A 26 18.61 -27.42 -5.20
C TRP A 26 18.39 -25.91 -5.07
N ASP A 27 17.93 -25.31 -6.17
CA ASP A 27 17.44 -23.94 -6.15
C ASP A 27 16.18 -23.85 -5.28
N ARG A 28 16.05 -22.76 -4.50
CA ARG A 28 14.91 -22.51 -3.63
C ARG A 28 13.54 -22.57 -4.31
N THR A 29 13.46 -22.29 -5.62
CA THR A 29 12.21 -22.35 -6.39
C THR A 29 11.64 -23.76 -6.45
N ARG A 30 12.45 -24.79 -6.17
CA ARG A 30 12.06 -26.19 -6.13
C ARG A 30 11.72 -26.68 -4.71
N LEU A 31 11.41 -25.77 -3.78
CA LEU A 31 11.11 -26.12 -2.38
C LEU A 31 9.94 -27.10 -2.26
N ILE A 32 8.84 -26.85 -2.99
CA ILE A 32 7.65 -27.73 -2.95
C ILE A 32 7.99 -29.11 -3.52
N GLU A 33 8.66 -29.16 -4.67
CA GLU A 33 9.13 -30.40 -5.27
C GLU A 33 10.07 -31.17 -4.32
N ALA A 34 10.97 -30.47 -3.63
CA ALA A 34 11.85 -31.07 -2.63
C ALA A 34 11.06 -31.65 -1.45
N GLN A 35 10.03 -30.95 -0.96
CA GLN A 35 9.15 -31.44 0.11
C GLN A 35 8.39 -32.69 -0.32
N GLU A 36 7.80 -32.70 -1.51
CA GLU A 36 7.07 -33.85 -2.07
C GLU A 36 7.99 -35.06 -2.27
N LEU A 37 9.19 -34.83 -2.78
CA LEU A 37 10.20 -35.88 -2.98
C LEU A 37 10.67 -36.49 -1.65
N LEU A 38 10.95 -35.65 -0.65
CA LEU A 38 11.39 -36.14 0.66
C LEU A 38 10.25 -36.86 1.38
N ALA A 39 9.01 -36.35 1.29
CA ALA A 39 7.83 -36.98 1.88
C ALA A 39 7.55 -38.38 1.33
N THR A 40 7.88 -38.63 0.06
CA THR A 40 7.71 -39.94 -0.60
C THR A 40 8.92 -40.87 -0.46
N THR A 41 10.05 -40.39 0.07
CA THR A 41 11.28 -41.19 0.24
C THR A 41 11.20 -42.07 1.49
N PRO A 42 11.32 -43.41 1.40
CA PRO A 42 11.31 -44.27 2.57
C PRO A 42 12.48 -44.01 3.53
N GLY A 43 12.19 -43.87 4.83
CA GLY A 43 13.17 -43.65 5.88
C GLY A 43 13.14 -42.24 6.45
N VAL A 44 14.19 -41.84 7.18
CA VAL A 44 14.29 -40.49 7.75
C VAL A 44 14.87 -39.54 6.70
N THR A 45 14.14 -38.50 6.34
CA THR A 45 14.62 -37.45 5.42
C THR A 45 14.86 -36.13 6.14
N VAL A 46 15.77 -35.32 5.61
CA VAL A 46 16.07 -33.98 6.13
C VAL A 46 16.01 -32.96 5.00
N LEU A 47 15.28 -31.88 5.22
CA LEU A 47 15.27 -30.68 4.39
C LEU A 47 15.97 -29.56 5.17
N ILE A 48 16.97 -28.95 4.56
CA ILE A 48 17.59 -27.72 5.06
C ILE A 48 17.24 -26.62 4.07
N HIS A 49 16.42 -25.67 4.51
CA HIS A 49 16.10 -24.50 3.72
C HIS A 49 16.98 -23.34 4.18
N ASP A 50 18.02 -23.05 3.40
CA ASP A 50 18.94 -21.95 3.66
C ASP A 50 18.49 -20.71 2.90
N GLN A 51 17.75 -19.85 3.60
CA GLN A 51 17.33 -18.57 3.07
C GLN A 51 17.43 -17.51 4.17
N ALA A 52 18.19 -16.45 3.90
CA ALA A 52 18.22 -15.30 4.78
C ALA A 52 16.82 -14.67 4.86
N CYS A 53 16.36 -14.36 6.08
CA CYS A 53 15.09 -13.65 6.19
C CYS A 53 15.23 -12.25 5.58
N ALA A 54 14.18 -11.74 4.93
CA ALA A 54 14.24 -10.45 4.24
C ALA A 54 14.68 -9.28 5.15
N ALA A 55 14.34 -9.33 6.44
CA ALA A 55 14.72 -8.31 7.42
C ALA A 55 16.23 -8.35 7.76
N GLU A 56 16.83 -9.54 7.79
CA GLU A 56 18.26 -9.73 7.95
C GLU A 56 19.01 -9.31 6.69
N ALA A 57 18.58 -9.78 5.51
CA ALA A 57 19.18 -9.36 4.24
C ALA A 57 19.17 -7.83 4.05
N ARG A 58 18.09 -7.14 4.45
CA ARG A 58 18.05 -5.66 4.44
C ARG A 58 19.03 -5.04 5.42
N ARG A 59 19.13 -5.59 6.65
CA ARG A 59 20.08 -5.10 7.67
C ARG A 59 21.52 -5.30 7.22
N ASP A 60 21.82 -6.44 6.62
CA ASP A 60 23.16 -6.78 6.14
C ASP A 60 23.56 -5.93 4.94
N ARG A 61 22.66 -5.67 4.00
CA ARG A 61 22.86 -4.69 2.92
C ARG A 61 23.14 -3.29 3.47
N LYS A 62 22.37 -2.83 4.47
CA LYS A 62 22.61 -1.53 5.12
C LYS A 62 23.97 -1.47 5.84
N ARG A 63 24.46 -2.61 6.33
CA ARG A 63 25.79 -2.76 6.96
C ARG A 63 26.91 -3.01 5.95
N GLY A 64 26.59 -3.16 4.66
CA GLY A 64 27.57 -3.50 3.62
C GLY A 64 28.10 -4.94 3.68
N LEU A 65 27.41 -5.85 4.37
CA LEU A 65 27.79 -7.26 4.50
C LEU A 65 27.33 -8.11 3.30
N ILE A 66 26.29 -7.66 2.60
CA ILE A 66 25.78 -8.29 1.38
C ILE A 66 25.65 -7.20 0.31
N GLU A 67 25.94 -7.55 -0.94
CA GLU A 67 25.78 -6.65 -2.08
C GLU A 67 24.33 -6.17 -2.21
N THR A 68 24.15 -4.87 -2.45
CA THR A 68 22.83 -4.31 -2.73
C THR A 68 22.65 -4.32 -4.24
N PRO A 69 21.65 -5.06 -4.76
CA PRO A 69 21.37 -5.05 -6.19
C PRO A 69 21.14 -3.62 -6.74
N PRO A 70 21.65 -3.29 -7.94
CA PRO A 70 21.50 -1.96 -8.55
C PRO A 70 20.11 -1.74 -9.17
N GLU A 71 19.35 -2.81 -9.39
CA GLU A 71 18.03 -2.75 -10.00
C GLU A 71 16.94 -2.37 -8.98
N ARG A 72 15.93 -1.64 -9.44
CA ARG A 72 14.71 -1.33 -8.69
C ARG A 72 13.49 -1.58 -9.53
N VAL A 73 12.40 -1.94 -8.84
CA VAL A 73 11.13 -2.29 -9.46
C VAL A 73 10.13 -1.17 -9.21
N PHE A 74 9.46 -0.75 -10.27
CA PHE A 74 8.38 0.22 -10.25
C PHE A 74 7.14 -0.38 -10.91
N ILE A 75 5.98 0.18 -10.60
CA ILE A 75 4.71 -0.21 -11.21
C ILE A 75 4.12 1.04 -11.86
N ASN A 76 3.87 0.96 -13.17
CA ASN A 76 3.12 1.97 -13.89
C ASN A 76 1.65 1.90 -13.44
N HIS A 77 1.21 2.86 -12.64
CA HIS A 77 -0.13 2.90 -12.05
C HIS A 77 -1.23 3.07 -13.11
N ARG A 78 -0.93 3.67 -14.27
CA ARG A 78 -1.88 3.76 -15.39
C ARG A 78 -2.21 2.39 -15.94
N ILE A 79 -1.26 1.46 -15.94
CA ILE A 79 -1.43 0.08 -16.43
C ILE A 79 -1.91 -0.85 -15.33
N CYS A 80 -1.49 -0.66 -14.09
CA CYS A 80 -1.90 -1.54 -12.98
C CYS A 80 -3.43 -1.68 -12.88
N GLU A 81 -3.92 -2.90 -12.66
CA GLU A 81 -5.34 -3.18 -12.41
C GLU A 81 -5.66 -3.40 -10.92
N GLY A 82 -4.66 -3.31 -10.04
CA GLY A 82 -4.85 -3.51 -8.60
C GLY A 82 -5.31 -4.92 -8.22
N CYS A 83 -5.02 -5.94 -9.04
CA CYS A 83 -5.53 -7.31 -8.86
C CYS A 83 -4.91 -8.11 -7.71
N GLY A 84 -3.84 -7.63 -7.09
CA GLY A 84 -3.21 -8.30 -5.94
C GLY A 84 -2.31 -9.50 -6.31
N ASP A 85 -2.25 -9.90 -7.58
CA ASP A 85 -1.46 -11.05 -8.04
C ASP A 85 0.04 -10.93 -7.70
N CYS A 86 0.64 -9.76 -7.92
CA CYS A 86 2.03 -9.50 -7.51
C CYS A 86 2.23 -9.63 -6.00
N GLY A 87 1.19 -9.34 -5.20
CA GLY A 87 1.16 -9.56 -3.77
C GLY A 87 1.05 -11.04 -3.42
N GLN A 88 0.19 -11.79 -4.11
CA GLN A 88 0.01 -13.24 -3.92
C GLN A 88 1.29 -14.02 -4.22
N ILE A 89 1.97 -13.70 -5.33
CA ILE A 89 3.21 -14.39 -5.72
C ILE A 89 4.38 -14.01 -4.83
N SER A 90 4.53 -12.73 -4.47
CA SER A 90 5.70 -12.27 -3.71
C SER A 90 5.55 -12.37 -2.19
N ASN A 91 4.32 -12.36 -1.67
CA ASN A 91 4.01 -12.16 -0.26
C ASN A 91 4.80 -10.96 0.35
N CYS A 92 4.98 -9.89 -0.43
CA CYS A 92 5.84 -8.75 -0.11
C CYS A 92 5.06 -7.52 0.32
N LEU A 93 5.36 -6.98 1.51
CA LEU A 93 4.70 -5.78 2.07
C LEU A 93 5.08 -4.48 1.39
N SER A 94 6.10 -4.52 0.55
CA SER A 94 6.46 -3.35 -0.26
C SER A 94 5.52 -3.21 -1.43
N VAL A 95 4.76 -4.26 -1.79
CA VAL A 95 3.67 -4.20 -2.76
C VAL A 95 2.45 -3.60 -2.07
N ARG A 96 2.31 -2.27 -2.12
CA ARG A 96 1.26 -1.55 -1.40
C ARG A 96 0.14 -1.09 -2.34
N PRO A 97 -1.13 -1.21 -1.93
CA PRO A 97 -2.21 -0.49 -2.59
C PRO A 97 -2.02 1.02 -2.47
N ILE A 98 -2.37 1.73 -3.53
CA ILE A 98 -2.47 3.19 -3.57
C ILE A 98 -3.78 3.57 -4.25
N GLU A 99 -4.41 4.65 -3.79
CA GLU A 99 -5.57 5.22 -4.46
C GLU A 99 -5.13 6.15 -5.59
N THR A 100 -5.85 6.09 -6.70
CA THR A 100 -5.66 6.97 -7.86
C THR A 100 -7.02 7.37 -8.40
N PRO A 101 -7.12 8.41 -9.24
CA PRO A 101 -8.38 8.73 -9.92
C PRO A 101 -8.92 7.59 -10.80
N PHE A 102 -8.10 6.61 -11.16
CA PHE A 102 -8.52 5.41 -11.91
C PHE A 102 -8.85 4.23 -10.98
N GLY A 103 -9.12 4.51 -9.70
CA GLY A 103 -9.34 3.54 -8.63
C GLY A 103 -8.04 3.00 -8.02
N ARG A 104 -8.19 1.98 -7.16
CA ARG A 104 -7.08 1.31 -6.47
C ARG A 104 -6.05 0.73 -7.45
N LYS A 105 -4.77 1.06 -7.22
CA LYS A 105 -3.59 0.54 -7.93
C LYS A 105 -2.60 -0.04 -6.95
N THR A 106 -1.48 -0.54 -7.47
CA THR A 106 -0.38 -1.09 -6.68
C THR A 106 0.90 -0.29 -6.95
N HIS A 107 1.69 -0.07 -5.91
CA HIS A 107 2.99 0.59 -5.96
C HIS A 107 4.03 -0.22 -5.17
N ILE A 108 5.32 -0.06 -5.48
CA ILE A 108 6.42 -0.67 -4.74
C ILE A 108 7.05 0.36 -3.81
N ASP A 109 6.84 0.21 -2.51
CA ASP A 109 7.52 1.02 -1.49
C ASP A 109 9.05 0.79 -1.55
N GLN A 110 9.75 1.78 -2.11
CA GLN A 110 11.20 1.75 -2.29
C GLN A 110 11.98 1.80 -0.97
N THR A 111 11.36 2.27 0.13
CA THR A 111 12.01 2.35 1.45
C THR A 111 12.03 1.00 2.15
N THR A 112 10.97 0.20 1.96
CA THR A 112 10.83 -1.11 2.61
C THR A 112 11.17 -2.29 1.71
N CYS A 113 11.41 -2.06 0.42
CA CYS A 113 11.69 -3.10 -0.56
C CYS A 113 12.89 -3.98 -0.15
N ASN A 114 12.71 -5.29 -0.23
CA ASN A 114 13.72 -6.30 0.08
C ASN A 114 14.52 -6.79 -1.13
N LEU A 115 14.26 -6.24 -2.33
CA LEU A 115 15.04 -6.50 -3.55
C LEU A 115 15.17 -7.99 -3.91
N ASP A 116 14.11 -8.78 -3.71
CA ASP A 116 14.03 -10.19 -4.15
C ASP A 116 13.41 -10.37 -5.54
N TYR A 117 12.72 -9.33 -6.02
CA TYR A 117 12.09 -9.22 -7.35
C TYR A 117 10.99 -10.24 -7.67
N SER A 118 10.57 -11.06 -6.70
CA SER A 118 9.50 -12.06 -6.90
C SER A 118 8.17 -11.42 -7.31
N CYS A 119 7.94 -10.14 -6.98
CA CYS A 119 6.73 -9.43 -7.44
C CYS A 119 6.65 -9.34 -8.97
N ILE A 120 7.78 -9.30 -9.70
CA ILE A 120 7.82 -9.23 -11.16
C ILE A 120 7.23 -10.50 -11.79
N GLU A 121 7.22 -11.63 -11.08
CA GLU A 121 6.70 -12.90 -11.58
C GLU A 121 5.16 -12.90 -11.75
N GLY A 122 4.45 -11.91 -11.18
CA GLY A 122 3.01 -11.73 -11.39
C GLY A 122 2.63 -11.47 -12.84
N ASP A 123 1.44 -11.91 -13.26
CA ASP A 123 0.91 -11.71 -14.62
C ASP A 123 0.37 -10.28 -14.79
N CYS A 124 1.30 -9.33 -14.81
CA CYS A 124 1.00 -7.90 -14.93
C CYS A 124 2.00 -7.20 -15.86
N PRO A 125 1.53 -6.48 -16.91
CA PRO A 125 2.41 -5.73 -17.81
C PRO A 125 2.86 -4.37 -17.24
N SER A 126 2.44 -3.99 -16.03
CA SER A 126 2.76 -2.68 -15.44
C SER A 126 4.17 -2.56 -14.89
N PHE A 127 4.94 -3.65 -14.83
CA PHE A 127 6.25 -3.64 -14.19
C PHE A 127 7.30 -2.95 -15.04
N MET A 128 8.07 -2.09 -14.38
CA MET A 128 9.24 -1.44 -14.93
C MET A 128 10.41 -1.69 -13.99
N THR A 129 11.61 -1.78 -14.53
CA THR A 129 12.81 -1.75 -13.73
C THR A 129 13.71 -0.60 -14.11
N VAL A 130 14.42 -0.06 -13.13
CA VAL A 130 15.48 0.93 -13.35
C VAL A 130 16.75 0.42 -12.69
N THR A 131 17.81 0.30 -13.46
CA THR A 131 19.13 -0.14 -12.96
C THR A 131 20.04 1.07 -12.84
N THR A 132 20.61 1.26 -11.65
CA THR A 132 21.60 2.32 -11.39
C THR A 132 22.72 1.80 -10.48
N ASP A 133 23.96 2.12 -10.85
CA ASP A 133 25.15 1.81 -10.07
C ASP A 133 25.57 2.99 -9.16
N GLU A 134 24.81 4.09 -9.18
CA GLU A 134 25.13 5.31 -8.45
C GLU A 134 24.92 5.13 -6.93
N PRO A 135 25.97 5.20 -6.10
CA PRO A 135 25.82 5.07 -4.67
C PRO A 135 25.01 6.24 -4.07
N GLY A 136 24.16 5.93 -3.09
CA GLY A 136 23.36 6.93 -2.38
C GLY A 136 22.18 7.53 -3.16
N TRP A 137 21.84 6.98 -4.34
CA TRP A 137 20.69 7.44 -5.11
C TRP A 137 19.39 7.36 -4.30
N LEU A 138 19.21 6.32 -3.47
CA LEU A 138 17.98 6.15 -2.68
C LEU A 138 17.80 7.32 -1.71
N GLN A 139 18.89 7.78 -1.08
CA GLN A 139 18.85 8.97 -0.22
C GLN A 139 18.53 10.24 -1.02
N ARG A 140 19.05 10.39 -2.25
CA ARG A 140 18.75 11.56 -3.11
C ARG A 140 17.33 11.55 -3.66
N PHE A 141 16.84 10.38 -4.05
CA PHE A 141 15.47 10.11 -4.48
C PHE A 141 14.48 10.46 -3.38
N LEU A 142 14.67 9.90 -2.18
CA LEU A 142 13.84 10.22 -1.01
C LEU A 142 13.96 11.71 -0.63
N ALA A 143 15.17 12.29 -0.68
CA ALA A 143 15.39 13.71 -0.41
C ALA A 143 14.84 14.67 -1.50
N ARG A 144 14.43 14.15 -2.66
CA ARG A 144 13.77 14.93 -3.73
C ARG A 144 12.26 14.83 -3.63
N ARG A 145 11.70 13.66 -3.32
CA ARG A 145 10.29 13.53 -2.92
C ARG A 145 9.96 14.37 -1.69
N SER A 146 10.93 14.55 -0.80
CA SER A 146 10.81 15.45 0.35
C SER A 146 10.94 16.94 0.04
N LYS A 147 11.30 17.32 -1.20
CA LYS A 147 11.45 18.73 -1.56
C LYS A 147 10.12 19.26 -2.13
N PRO A 148 9.66 20.44 -1.68
CA PRO A 148 8.55 21.14 -2.32
C PRO A 148 8.82 21.32 -3.82
N SER A 149 7.79 21.18 -4.66
CA SER A 149 7.90 21.40 -6.10
C SER A 149 8.37 22.83 -6.41
N ALA A 150 8.91 23.03 -7.62
CA ALA A 150 9.39 24.33 -8.07
C ALA A 150 8.29 25.43 -8.08
N ALA A 151 7.01 25.07 -8.06
CA ALA A 151 5.91 26.02 -7.92
C ALA A 151 5.73 26.54 -6.47
N ALA A 152 6.18 25.77 -5.47
CA ALA A 152 6.20 26.16 -4.07
C ALA A 152 7.44 26.99 -3.69
N THR A 153 8.41 27.18 -4.59
CA THR A 153 9.67 27.89 -4.30
C THR A 153 9.50 29.36 -3.93
N ASN A 154 8.36 29.98 -4.27
CA ASN A 154 8.05 31.35 -3.84
C ASN A 154 7.50 31.44 -2.41
N LEU A 155 7.28 30.30 -1.73
CA LEU A 155 6.93 30.20 -0.30
C LEU A 155 7.96 29.39 0.53
N SER A 156 8.92 28.72 -0.14
CA SER A 156 9.81 27.70 0.46
C SER A 156 11.18 28.23 0.95
N ALA A 157 11.19 29.30 1.76
CA ALA A 157 12.39 29.69 2.51
C ALA A 157 12.43 29.13 3.95
N THR A 158 11.39 28.42 4.40
CA THR A 158 11.29 27.95 5.79
C THR A 158 10.51 26.64 5.90
N ALA A 159 11.19 25.49 5.81
CA ALA A 159 10.75 24.36 6.62
C ALA A 159 11.06 24.76 8.07
N ALA A 160 10.06 25.22 8.82
CA ALA A 160 10.26 25.70 10.18
C ALA A 160 10.80 24.55 11.03
N ALA A 161 12.02 24.68 11.58
CA ALA A 161 12.53 23.73 12.55
C ALA A 161 11.53 23.62 13.71
N PRO A 162 11.23 22.41 14.22
CA PRO A 162 10.26 22.28 15.31
C PRO A 162 10.78 23.03 16.54
N PRO A 163 9.88 23.63 17.33
CA PRO A 163 10.29 24.40 18.51
C PRO A 163 11.05 23.51 19.50
N THR A 164 11.94 24.12 20.27
CA THR A 164 12.71 23.46 21.34
C THR A 164 12.06 23.61 22.71
N HIS A 165 11.11 24.54 22.84
CA HIS A 165 10.39 24.82 24.07
C HIS A 165 8.93 24.44 23.92
N PHE A 166 8.41 23.73 24.92
CA PHE A 166 7.05 23.22 24.94
C PHE A 166 6.44 23.44 26.33
N PRO A 167 5.11 23.58 26.43
CA PRO A 167 4.45 23.61 27.73
C PRO A 167 4.71 22.30 28.49
N THR A 168 4.83 22.39 29.82
CA THR A 168 4.99 21.21 30.67
C THR A 168 3.76 20.31 30.55
N PRO A 169 3.91 19.02 30.17
CA PRO A 169 2.79 18.10 30.05
C PRO A 169 2.18 17.80 31.43
N GLN A 170 0.84 17.69 31.48
CA GLN A 170 0.11 17.30 32.68
C GLN A 170 -0.04 15.77 32.68
N PRO A 171 0.44 15.03 33.70
CA PRO A 171 0.34 13.57 33.72
C PRO A 171 -1.11 13.07 33.66
N LEU A 172 -1.41 12.18 32.72
CA LEU A 172 -2.68 11.45 32.61
C LEU A 172 -2.58 10.01 33.13
N VAL A 173 -1.36 9.53 33.37
CA VAL A 173 -1.05 8.15 33.75
C VAL A 173 -0.21 8.14 35.03
N PRO A 174 -0.21 7.03 35.80
CA PRO A 174 0.61 6.91 37.00
C PRO A 174 2.12 7.00 36.69
N VAL A 175 2.88 7.63 37.60
CA VAL A 175 4.32 7.80 37.46
C VAL A 175 5.09 6.64 38.12
N ASN A 176 4.76 6.24 39.35
CA ASN A 176 5.59 5.28 40.10
C ASN A 176 5.50 3.84 39.58
N SER A 177 4.38 3.47 38.95
CA SER A 177 4.15 2.17 38.34
C SER A 177 3.29 2.37 37.10
N PHE A 178 3.85 2.04 35.94
CA PHE A 178 3.25 2.33 34.65
C PHE A 178 3.43 1.16 33.69
N SER A 179 2.37 0.79 32.99
CA SER A 179 2.37 -0.29 32.01
C SER A 179 1.82 0.22 30.68
N LEU A 180 2.58 0.07 29.60
CA LEU A 180 2.11 0.40 28.27
C LEU A 180 2.09 -0.81 27.36
N ARG A 181 1.12 -0.82 26.44
CA ARG A 181 1.03 -1.73 25.32
C ARG A 181 1.23 -0.95 24.03
N ILE A 182 2.18 -1.40 23.22
CA ILE A 182 2.46 -0.86 21.89
C ILE A 182 1.88 -1.80 20.86
N THR A 183 1.08 -1.29 19.92
CA THR A 183 0.51 -2.08 18.83
C THR A 183 0.97 -1.56 17.48
N GLY A 184 1.32 -2.46 16.57
CA GLY A 184 1.68 -2.11 15.21
C GLY A 184 1.81 -3.33 14.31
N ILE A 185 2.15 -3.08 13.05
CA ILE A 185 2.35 -4.14 12.06
C ILE A 185 3.80 -4.60 12.08
N GLY A 186 4.04 -5.90 11.91
CA GLY A 186 5.38 -6.46 11.84
C GLY A 186 6.22 -5.80 10.75
N GLY A 187 7.39 -5.28 11.13
CA GLY A 187 8.31 -4.59 10.21
C GLY A 187 8.23 -3.06 10.24
N THR A 188 7.27 -2.45 10.96
CA THR A 188 7.12 -0.98 11.05
C THR A 188 7.92 -0.33 12.18
N GLY A 189 8.67 -1.10 12.98
CA GLY A 189 9.55 -0.57 14.02
C GLY A 189 9.00 -0.58 15.46
N VAL A 190 7.92 -1.33 15.72
CA VAL A 190 7.34 -1.51 17.08
C VAL A 190 8.40 -1.90 18.11
N VAL A 191 9.16 -2.97 17.84
CA VAL A 191 10.21 -3.47 18.75
C VAL A 191 11.35 -2.46 18.92
N THR A 192 11.74 -1.77 17.86
CA THR A 192 12.78 -0.72 17.92
C THR A 192 12.34 0.41 18.85
N VAL A 193 11.08 0.84 18.75
CA VAL A 193 10.55 1.88 19.63
C VAL A 193 10.44 1.40 21.07
N ALA A 194 10.01 0.15 21.30
CA ALA A 194 10.01 -0.43 22.64
C ALA A 194 11.41 -0.38 23.29
N GLN A 195 12.46 -0.63 22.52
CA GLN A 195 13.85 -0.52 22.99
C GLN A 195 14.26 0.94 23.28
N VAL A 196 13.88 1.90 22.43
CA VAL A 196 14.14 3.33 22.67
C VAL A 196 13.43 3.80 23.95
N LEU A 197 12.16 3.46 24.12
CA LEU A 197 11.39 3.79 25.33
C LEU A 197 11.97 3.12 26.58
N GLY A 198 12.36 1.85 26.50
CA GLY A 198 13.03 1.16 27.62
C GLY A 198 14.36 1.81 27.99
N THR A 199 15.15 2.23 27.00
CA THR A 199 16.41 2.95 27.23
C THR A 199 16.16 4.30 27.91
N ALA A 200 15.20 5.08 27.41
CA ALA A 200 14.82 6.36 28.00
C ALA A 200 14.31 6.20 29.44
N ALA A 201 13.50 5.17 29.70
CA ALA A 201 12.99 4.89 31.04
C ALA A 201 14.12 4.51 32.02
N MET A 202 15.08 3.68 31.60
CA MET A 202 16.25 3.36 32.43
C MET A 202 17.10 4.60 32.74
N LEU A 203 17.28 5.50 31.76
CA LEU A 203 17.97 6.78 31.98
C LEU A 203 17.20 7.68 32.98
N ALA A 204 15.87 7.60 32.97
CA ALA A 204 15.00 8.30 33.91
C ALA A 204 14.88 7.61 35.29
N GLY A 205 15.61 6.51 35.52
CA GLY A 205 15.68 5.81 36.81
C GLY A 205 14.64 4.70 37.02
N TYR A 206 13.86 4.33 36.00
CA TYR A 206 12.92 3.21 36.08
C TYR A 206 13.62 1.85 35.96
N GLU A 207 13.14 0.86 36.71
CA GLU A 207 13.30 -0.54 36.30
C GLU A 207 12.32 -0.85 35.16
N VAL A 208 12.81 -1.51 34.11
CA VAL A 208 12.05 -1.81 32.89
C VAL A 208 11.94 -3.31 32.67
N ARG A 209 10.71 -3.78 32.44
CA ARG A 209 10.42 -5.15 32.00
C ARG A 209 9.72 -5.09 30.65
N GLY A 210 10.29 -5.71 29.62
CA GLY A 210 9.73 -5.74 28.27
C GLY A 210 9.37 -7.15 27.79
N LEU A 211 8.34 -7.25 26.96
CA LEU A 211 7.97 -8.45 26.22
C LEU A 211 7.53 -8.09 24.80
N ASP A 212 8.28 -8.57 23.82
CA ASP A 212 7.92 -8.45 22.41
C ASP A 212 7.20 -9.72 21.94
N GLN A 213 5.93 -9.58 21.58
CA GLN A 213 5.11 -10.66 21.01
C GLN A 213 5.08 -10.49 19.49
N ILE A 214 6.15 -10.95 18.87
CA ILE A 214 6.21 -11.13 17.42
C ILE A 214 5.51 -12.45 17.10
N GLY A 215 4.37 -12.42 16.39
CA GLY A 215 3.65 -13.65 16.03
C GLY A 215 4.56 -14.65 15.29
N LEU A 216 4.32 -15.95 15.47
CA LEU A 216 4.98 -17.00 14.69
C LEU A 216 4.52 -16.90 13.23
N SER A 217 5.40 -16.42 12.36
CA SER A 217 5.32 -16.51 10.89
C SER A 217 4.18 -15.77 10.19
N GLN A 218 4.46 -14.53 9.76
CA GLN A 218 4.30 -14.00 8.39
C GLN A 218 4.48 -12.48 8.44
N LYS A 219 5.16 -11.91 7.42
CA LYS A 219 5.31 -10.45 7.28
C LYS A 219 3.92 -9.78 7.37
N ALA A 220 3.80 -8.67 8.09
CA ALA A 220 2.56 -7.92 8.35
C ALA A 220 1.49 -8.59 9.22
N GLY A 221 1.87 -9.54 10.06
CA GLY A 221 1.06 -9.91 11.22
C GLY A 221 1.02 -8.79 12.27
N PRO A 222 0.01 -8.81 13.16
CA PRO A 222 -0.05 -7.92 14.31
C PRO A 222 1.13 -8.18 15.25
N VAL A 223 1.81 -7.10 15.66
CA VAL A 223 2.88 -7.12 16.67
C VAL A 223 2.41 -6.32 17.88
N VAL A 224 2.64 -6.91 19.05
CA VAL A 224 2.37 -6.28 20.35
C VAL A 224 3.65 -6.28 21.16
N SER A 225 4.03 -5.13 21.69
CA SER A 225 5.14 -5.00 22.64
C SER A 225 4.62 -4.42 23.95
N ASP A 226 4.89 -5.10 25.04
CA ASP A 226 4.49 -4.72 26.39
C ASP A 226 5.71 -4.16 27.14
N LEU A 227 5.57 -3.02 27.81
CA LEU A 227 6.58 -2.46 28.71
C LEU A 227 5.95 -2.14 30.07
N ARG A 228 6.65 -2.52 31.14
CA ARG A 228 6.34 -2.12 32.52
C ARG A 228 7.49 -1.34 33.11
N LEU A 229 7.17 -0.20 33.69
CA LEU A 229 8.10 0.73 34.32
C LEU A 229 7.75 0.85 35.80
N SER A 230 8.77 0.81 36.67
CA SER A 230 8.61 0.99 38.12
C SER A 230 9.79 1.75 38.71
N LEU A 231 9.53 2.69 39.62
CA LEU A 231 10.58 3.39 40.37
C LEU A 231 10.96 2.66 41.67
N ASP A 232 10.00 1.96 42.30
CA ASP A 232 10.21 1.32 43.61
C ASP A 232 10.21 -0.21 43.53
N THR A 233 9.05 -0.80 43.22
CA THR A 233 8.84 -2.25 43.26
C THR A 233 8.58 -2.77 41.85
N PRO A 234 9.48 -3.60 41.30
CA PRO A 234 9.30 -4.13 39.97
C PRO A 234 8.22 -5.19 39.86
N SER A 235 7.60 -5.24 38.68
CA SER A 235 6.66 -6.29 38.33
C SER A 235 7.38 -7.63 38.18
N TYR A 236 6.83 -8.68 38.77
CA TYR A 236 7.32 -10.06 38.61
C TYR A 236 7.11 -10.64 37.20
N THR A 237 6.25 -10.00 36.39
CA THR A 237 5.96 -10.40 35.01
C THR A 237 6.24 -9.24 34.05
N ASN A 238 6.73 -9.56 32.85
CA ASN A 238 6.88 -8.63 31.74
C ASN A 238 5.64 -8.57 30.81
N ARG A 239 4.74 -9.56 30.89
CA ARG A 239 3.50 -9.58 30.11
C ARG A 239 2.44 -8.72 30.79
N LEU A 240 1.71 -7.89 30.03
CA LEU A 240 0.48 -7.29 30.51
C LEU A 240 -0.65 -8.32 30.50
N GLY A 241 -1.29 -8.51 31.65
CA GLY A 241 -2.53 -9.26 31.78
C GLY A 241 -3.75 -8.40 31.42
N ASP A 242 -4.93 -8.99 31.58
CA ASP A 242 -6.19 -8.34 31.23
C ASP A 242 -6.38 -7.06 32.03
N ARG A 243 -6.80 -5.99 31.36
CA ARG A 243 -7.07 -4.70 32.00
C ARG A 243 -5.89 -4.23 32.84
N GLN A 244 -4.65 -4.28 32.33
CA GLN A 244 -3.44 -3.79 33.02
C GLN A 244 -2.68 -2.66 32.31
N ALA A 245 -3.10 -2.23 31.12
CA ALA A 245 -2.48 -1.11 30.41
C ALA A 245 -2.95 0.24 30.97
N ASP A 246 -2.01 1.13 31.24
CA ASP A 246 -2.25 2.55 31.47
C ASP A 246 -2.24 3.34 30.15
N LEU A 247 -1.43 2.89 29.19
CA LEU A 247 -1.32 3.47 27.86
C LEU A 247 -1.45 2.38 26.78
N LEU A 248 -2.33 2.60 25.81
CA LEU A 248 -2.31 1.95 24.51
C LEU A 248 -1.64 2.90 23.49
N LEU A 249 -0.40 2.58 23.12
CA LEU A 249 0.38 3.30 22.12
C LEU A 249 0.19 2.64 20.74
N ALA A 250 -0.72 3.18 19.94
CA ALA A 250 -1.18 2.57 18.71
C ALA A 250 -0.45 3.13 17.48
N PHE A 251 0.62 2.47 17.03
CA PHE A 251 1.24 2.81 15.73
C PHE A 251 0.40 2.36 14.54
N ASP A 252 -0.50 1.39 14.76
CA ASP A 252 -1.49 0.96 13.79
C ASP A 252 -2.85 0.78 14.48
N GLN A 253 -3.88 1.47 13.98
CA GLN A 253 -5.23 1.44 14.53
C GLN A 253 -5.93 0.09 14.36
N LEU A 254 -5.65 -0.63 13.27
CA LEU A 254 -6.27 -1.93 13.01
C LEU A 254 -5.77 -2.98 14.01
N VAL A 255 -4.46 -2.98 14.29
CA VAL A 255 -3.88 -3.84 15.33
C VAL A 255 -4.36 -3.42 16.72
N ALA A 256 -4.47 -2.11 16.99
CA ALA A 256 -4.98 -1.59 18.25
C ALA A 256 -6.42 -2.04 18.53
N ALA A 257 -7.28 -2.05 17.50
CA ALA A 257 -8.68 -2.48 17.59
C ALA A 257 -8.86 -4.01 17.63
N SER A 258 -7.79 -4.80 17.46
CA SER A 258 -7.84 -6.25 17.55
C SER A 258 -7.94 -6.75 18.99
N GLU A 259 -8.38 -8.00 19.19
CA GLU A 259 -8.42 -8.65 20.51
C GLU A 259 -7.05 -8.60 21.23
N LYS A 260 -5.95 -8.77 20.48
CA LYS A 260 -4.59 -8.67 21.04
C LYS A 260 -4.27 -7.26 21.52
N GLY A 261 -4.72 -6.23 20.81
CA GLY A 261 -4.56 -4.84 21.24
C GLY A 261 -5.40 -4.55 22.49
N LEU A 262 -6.68 -4.89 22.44
CA LEU A 262 -7.68 -4.51 23.45
C LEU A 262 -7.64 -5.34 24.73
N SER A 263 -7.11 -6.57 24.73
CA SER A 263 -7.11 -7.46 25.90
C SER A 263 -6.53 -6.84 27.18
N ALA A 264 -5.47 -6.02 27.07
CA ALA A 264 -4.89 -5.34 28.24
C ALA A 264 -5.54 -4.00 28.59
N CYS A 265 -6.49 -3.52 27.79
CA CYS A 265 -7.11 -2.21 27.97
C CYS A 265 -8.21 -2.24 29.04
N ASP A 266 -8.46 -1.09 29.65
CA ASP A 266 -9.47 -0.86 30.67
C ASP A 266 -10.15 0.50 30.43
N SER A 267 -11.49 0.54 30.50
CA SER A 267 -12.30 1.73 30.24
C SER A 267 -12.05 2.88 31.21
N ASP A 268 -11.55 2.58 32.41
CA ASP A 268 -11.38 3.56 33.49
C ASP A 268 -9.92 4.00 33.64
N ARG A 269 -8.98 3.35 32.93
CA ARG A 269 -7.54 3.57 33.10
C ARG A 269 -6.76 3.80 31.82
N THR A 270 -7.09 3.12 30.72
CA THR A 270 -6.22 3.12 29.53
C THR A 270 -6.41 4.39 28.70
N VAL A 271 -5.36 5.20 28.61
CA VAL A 271 -5.23 6.34 27.69
C VAL A 271 -4.81 5.82 26.31
N VAL A 272 -5.25 6.47 25.23
CA VAL A 272 -4.89 6.08 23.85
C VAL A 272 -4.15 7.20 23.15
N ILE A 273 -2.96 6.90 22.64
CA ILE A 273 -2.22 7.77 21.72
C ILE A 273 -1.83 6.96 20.50
N GLY A 274 -2.12 7.43 19.29
CA GLY A 274 -1.80 6.65 18.11
C GLY A 274 -1.91 7.35 16.77
N SER A 275 -1.58 6.59 15.74
CA SER A 275 -1.64 7.00 14.34
C SER A 275 -2.93 6.54 13.67
N THR A 276 -3.56 7.41 12.87
CA THR A 276 -4.67 7.04 11.96
C THR A 276 -4.20 6.54 10.61
N SER A 277 -2.88 6.51 10.34
CA SER A 277 -2.34 6.09 9.05
C SER A 277 -2.73 4.65 8.74
N GLY A 278 -3.29 4.43 7.54
CA GLY A 278 -3.67 3.11 7.07
C GLY A 278 -2.47 2.32 6.57
N THR A 279 -2.08 1.25 7.28
CA THR A 279 -1.07 0.30 6.77
C THR A 279 -1.76 -1.01 6.37
N PRO A 280 -1.75 -1.40 5.09
CA PRO A 280 -2.46 -2.59 4.63
C PRO A 280 -1.81 -3.86 5.21
N THR A 281 -2.65 -4.80 5.63
CA THR A 281 -2.20 -6.12 6.06
C THR A 281 -1.79 -6.97 4.86
N GLY A 282 -1.06 -8.08 5.10
CA GLY A 282 -0.73 -9.04 4.03
C GLY A 282 -1.97 -9.51 3.26
N ALA A 283 -3.08 -9.77 3.98
CA ALA A 283 -4.35 -10.17 3.37
C ALA A 283 -4.93 -9.07 2.46
N MET A 284 -4.86 -7.78 2.85
CA MET A 284 -5.34 -6.66 2.02
C MET A 284 -4.48 -6.41 0.78
N ILE A 285 -3.22 -6.88 0.80
CA ILE A 285 -2.32 -6.85 -0.36
C ILE A 285 -2.69 -7.98 -1.33
N THR A 286 -2.95 -9.19 -0.83
CA THR A 286 -3.26 -10.38 -1.64
C THR A 286 -4.73 -10.49 -2.07
N HIS A 287 -5.65 -9.88 -1.34
CA HIS A 287 -7.09 -9.91 -1.56
C HIS A 287 -7.63 -8.47 -1.69
N PRO A 288 -7.69 -7.95 -2.93
CA PRO A 288 -8.09 -6.57 -3.21
C PRO A 288 -9.54 -6.21 -2.83
N ASP A 289 -10.38 -7.22 -2.58
CA ASP A 289 -11.76 -7.12 -2.10
C ASP A 289 -11.84 -6.81 -0.60
N ILE A 290 -10.77 -7.05 0.16
CA ILE A 290 -10.70 -6.72 1.59
C ILE A 290 -10.37 -5.25 1.75
N ALA A 291 -11.39 -4.44 2.03
CA ALA A 291 -11.23 -3.02 2.34
C ALA A 291 -10.66 -2.81 3.75
N MET A 292 -9.89 -1.73 3.90
CA MET A 292 -9.47 -1.26 5.23
C MET A 292 -10.65 -0.58 5.93
N PRO A 293 -10.97 -0.94 7.17
CA PRO A 293 -11.98 -0.21 7.94
C PRO A 293 -11.58 1.25 8.12
N THR A 294 -12.56 2.15 8.14
CA THR A 294 -12.26 3.58 8.31
C THR A 294 -11.61 3.85 9.67
N PRO A 295 -10.74 4.87 9.78
CA PRO A 295 -10.17 5.29 11.07
C PRO A 295 -11.25 5.58 12.12
N ALA A 296 -12.41 6.11 11.70
CA ALA A 296 -13.54 6.39 12.59
C ALA A 296 -14.16 5.09 13.16
N THR A 297 -14.32 4.06 12.34
CA THR A 297 -14.81 2.74 12.77
C THR A 297 -13.85 2.11 13.77
N LEU A 298 -12.54 2.13 13.48
CA LEU A 298 -11.52 1.57 14.36
C LEU A 298 -11.44 2.32 15.70
N ALA A 299 -11.45 3.66 15.65
CA ALA A 299 -11.48 4.49 16.85
C ALA A 299 -12.72 4.25 17.70
N ALA A 300 -13.88 3.99 17.08
CA ALA A 300 -15.11 3.64 17.80
C ALA A 300 -14.98 2.31 18.56
N THR A 301 -14.40 1.28 17.94
CA THR A 301 -14.14 -0.01 18.60
C THR A 301 -13.18 0.13 19.78
N ILE A 302 -12.12 0.93 19.61
CA ILE A 302 -11.12 1.17 20.68
C ILE A 302 -11.76 1.88 21.87
N ARG A 303 -12.56 2.94 21.63
CA ARG A 303 -13.26 3.70 22.69
C ARG A 303 -14.08 2.84 23.64
N ASN A 304 -14.58 1.68 23.20
CA ASN A 304 -15.39 0.81 24.06
C ASN A 304 -14.57 0.11 25.16
N HIS A 305 -13.24 0.16 25.11
CA HIS A 305 -12.33 -0.56 26.01
C HIS A 305 -11.32 0.37 26.69
N THR A 306 -11.43 1.68 26.49
CA THR A 306 -10.44 2.67 26.92
C THR A 306 -11.15 3.91 27.49
N THR A 307 -10.37 4.79 28.12
CA THR A 307 -10.87 6.06 28.64
C THR A 307 -11.28 7.02 27.52
N GLU A 308 -11.84 8.17 27.87
CA GLU A 308 -12.14 9.25 26.91
C GLU A 308 -10.90 9.98 26.37
N HIS A 309 -9.71 9.75 26.95
CA HIS A 309 -8.47 10.43 26.59
C HIS A 309 -7.80 9.80 25.36
N HIS A 310 -8.18 10.31 24.18
CA HIS A 310 -7.75 9.80 22.88
C HIS A 310 -7.02 10.89 22.08
N PHE A 311 -5.78 10.61 21.68
CA PHE A 311 -4.97 11.50 20.82
C PHE A 311 -4.60 10.79 19.52
N TRP A 312 -5.10 11.32 18.41
CA TRP A 312 -4.94 10.74 17.07
C TRP A 312 -4.36 11.76 16.10
N ALA A 313 -3.47 11.31 15.22
CA ALA A 313 -2.99 12.06 14.06
C ALA A 313 -2.59 11.11 12.93
N ASP A 314 -2.60 11.56 11.69
CA ASP A 314 -2.02 10.77 10.59
C ASP A 314 -0.49 10.90 10.61
N ALA A 315 0.17 10.05 11.39
CA ALA A 315 1.59 10.18 11.65
C ALA A 315 2.44 9.95 10.39
N GLN A 316 2.06 9.02 9.51
CA GLN A 316 2.79 8.76 8.26
C GLN A 316 2.68 9.95 7.31
N SER A 317 1.46 10.42 6.98
CA SER A 317 1.29 11.57 6.09
C SER A 317 1.95 12.82 6.67
N THR A 318 1.79 13.07 7.97
CA THR A 318 2.39 14.24 8.63
C THR A 318 3.92 14.21 8.59
N THR A 319 4.55 13.05 8.84
CA THR A 319 6.03 12.96 8.79
C THR A 319 6.57 12.91 7.36
N GLU A 320 5.81 12.40 6.40
CA GLU A 320 6.15 12.52 4.97
C GLU A 320 6.19 14.00 4.55
N ASP A 321 5.14 14.78 4.86
CA ASP A 321 5.05 16.20 4.48
C ASP A 321 6.06 17.10 5.20
N LEU A 322 6.45 16.75 6.45
CA LEU A 322 7.37 17.56 7.25
C LEU A 322 8.84 17.19 7.05
N LEU A 323 9.13 15.90 6.90
CA LEU A 323 10.48 15.35 6.97
C LEU A 323 10.88 14.57 5.71
N GLY A 324 9.94 14.37 4.77
CA GLY A 324 10.21 13.64 3.54
C GLY A 324 10.17 12.13 3.64
N SER A 325 9.75 11.61 4.78
CA SER A 325 9.69 10.16 5.00
C SER A 325 8.80 9.81 6.19
N ALA A 326 7.93 8.83 5.97
CA ALA A 326 7.12 8.20 7.01
C ALA A 326 7.92 7.32 7.99
N MET A 327 9.24 7.13 7.79
CA MET A 327 10.07 6.26 8.65
C MET A 327 10.07 6.67 10.13
N ALA A 328 9.93 7.96 10.42
CA ALA A 328 9.95 8.50 11.78
C ALA A 328 8.53 8.64 12.38
N ALA A 329 7.48 8.13 11.71
CA ALA A 329 6.09 8.25 12.15
C ALA A 329 5.86 7.72 13.58
N ASN A 330 6.47 6.59 13.95
CA ASN A 330 6.30 6.07 15.31
C ASN A 330 6.96 6.98 16.37
N ILE A 331 8.08 7.63 16.04
CA ILE A 331 8.75 8.58 16.94
C ILE A 331 7.90 9.86 17.09
N PHE A 332 7.22 10.29 16.02
CA PHE A 332 6.22 11.35 16.10
C PHE A 332 5.08 10.99 17.08
N VAL A 333 4.56 9.76 17.04
CA VAL A 333 3.54 9.30 18.00
C VAL A 333 4.07 9.28 19.45
N ILE A 334 5.35 8.95 19.68
CA ILE A 334 5.98 9.08 21.01
C ILE A 334 5.99 10.54 21.48
N GLY A 335 6.29 11.48 20.58
CA GLY A 335 6.20 12.91 20.87
C GLY A 335 4.81 13.33 21.34
N MET A 336 3.76 12.82 20.68
CA MET A 336 2.39 13.03 21.11
C MET A 336 2.13 12.42 22.49
N ALA A 337 2.65 11.23 22.77
CA ALA A 337 2.46 10.54 24.05
C ALA A 337 3.10 11.30 25.23
N VAL A 338 4.29 11.88 25.03
CA VAL A 338 4.93 12.74 26.03
C VAL A 338 4.12 14.02 26.24
N GLN A 339 3.74 14.71 25.16
CA GLN A 339 3.10 16.02 25.28
C GLN A 339 1.66 15.96 25.79
N SER A 340 0.95 14.87 25.50
CA SER A 340 -0.38 14.60 26.06
C SER A 340 -0.36 14.20 27.54
N GLY A 341 0.80 13.84 28.08
CA GLY A 341 0.93 13.32 29.44
C GLY A 341 0.58 11.84 29.58
N GLY A 342 0.42 11.11 28.47
CA GLY A 342 0.19 9.67 28.46
C GLY A 342 1.44 8.81 28.69
N LEU A 343 2.64 9.40 28.68
CA LEU A 343 3.91 8.73 28.92
C LEU A 343 4.68 9.40 30.08
N PRO A 344 5.00 8.70 31.18
CA PRO A 344 5.64 9.28 32.36
C PRO A 344 7.18 9.31 32.25
N ILE A 345 7.70 9.57 31.05
CA ILE A 345 9.14 9.68 30.78
C ILE A 345 9.42 11.11 30.31
N GLY A 346 10.40 11.76 30.93
CA GLY A 346 10.82 13.12 30.55
C GLY A 346 11.31 13.19 29.11
N ALA A 347 10.97 14.28 28.40
CA ALA A 347 11.32 14.46 27.00
C ALA A 347 12.83 14.38 26.74
N ASP A 348 13.65 14.91 27.65
CA ASP A 348 15.11 14.92 27.53
C ASP A 348 15.69 13.50 27.49
N PHE A 349 15.12 12.57 28.26
CA PHE A 349 15.55 11.16 28.25
C PHE A 349 15.16 10.44 26.96
N ILE A 350 14.04 10.82 26.33
CA ILE A 350 13.64 10.29 25.03
C ILE A 350 14.59 10.78 23.94
N GLU A 351 14.92 12.08 23.92
CA GLU A 351 15.90 12.63 22.98
C GLU A 351 17.28 11.99 23.17
N GLN A 352 17.74 11.81 24.43
CA GLN A 352 18.99 11.12 24.73
C GLN A 352 18.98 9.65 24.27
N ALA A 353 17.85 8.93 24.41
CA ALA A 353 17.72 7.56 23.91
C ALA A 353 17.74 7.48 22.38
N ILE A 354 17.18 8.47 21.68
CA ILE A 354 17.27 8.61 20.22
C ILE A 354 18.73 8.81 19.79
N GLU A 355 19.47 9.67 20.49
CA GLU A 355 20.90 9.89 20.25
C GLU A 355 21.73 8.61 20.43
N LEU A 356 21.50 7.88 21.53
CA LEU A 356 22.17 6.60 21.80
C LEU A 356 21.83 5.50 20.78
N ASN A 357 20.61 5.52 20.22
CA ASN A 357 20.24 4.58 19.15
C ASN A 357 21.07 4.82 17.88
N GLY A 358 21.51 6.06 17.64
CA GLY A 358 22.47 6.41 16.58
C GLY A 358 21.93 6.34 15.15
N VAL A 359 20.65 5.99 14.95
CA VAL A 359 20.03 5.87 13.62
C VAL A 359 19.22 7.12 13.30
N ALA A 360 19.59 7.82 12.22
CA ALA A 360 18.86 8.97 11.70
C ALA A 360 18.48 10.01 12.78
N VAL A 361 19.40 10.25 13.72
CA VAL A 361 19.16 11.01 14.97
C VAL A 361 18.43 12.32 14.71
N ALA A 362 18.93 13.15 13.79
CA ALA A 362 18.31 14.44 13.48
C ALA A 362 16.85 14.33 13.00
N ALA A 363 16.53 13.36 12.15
CA ALA A 363 15.18 13.14 11.65
C ALA A 363 14.24 12.62 12.74
N ASN A 364 14.72 11.69 13.58
CA ASN A 364 13.94 11.16 14.71
C ASN A 364 13.70 12.23 15.78
N THR A 365 14.70 13.05 16.12
CA THR A 365 14.53 14.18 17.04
C THR A 365 13.55 15.21 16.49
N ALA A 366 13.62 15.52 15.19
CA ALA A 366 12.65 16.42 14.56
C ALA A 366 11.23 15.84 14.61
N ALA A 367 11.05 14.57 14.26
CA ALA A 367 9.76 13.87 14.33
C ALA A 367 9.19 13.87 15.75
N PHE A 368 10.01 13.57 16.76
CA PHE A 368 9.62 13.60 18.16
C PHE A 368 9.09 14.98 18.56
N ARG A 369 9.82 16.05 18.22
CA ARG A 369 9.42 17.42 18.54
C ARG A 369 8.17 17.87 17.78
N PHE A 370 8.02 17.50 16.51
CA PHE A 370 6.76 17.73 15.78
C PHE A 370 5.58 16.96 16.38
N GLY A 371 5.81 15.75 16.87
CA GLY A 371 4.81 14.98 17.59
C GLY A 371 4.34 15.67 18.87
N ARG A 372 5.25 16.31 19.59
CA ARG A 372 4.89 17.18 20.73
C ARG A 372 4.12 18.41 20.26
N LEU A 373 4.56 19.04 19.17
CA LEU A 373 3.86 20.19 18.61
C LEU A 373 2.44 19.84 18.18
N GLN A 374 2.21 18.65 17.63
CA GLN A 374 0.90 18.16 17.22
C GLN A 374 -0.14 18.17 18.35
N VAL A 375 0.29 17.98 19.61
CA VAL A 375 -0.62 18.04 20.78
C VAL A 375 -0.74 19.44 21.34
N SER A 376 0.35 20.21 21.35
CA SER A 376 0.38 21.54 21.98
C SER A 376 -0.12 22.66 21.07
N ASP A 377 0.14 22.59 19.77
CA ASP A 377 -0.34 23.50 18.73
C ASP A 377 -0.41 22.80 17.35
N PRO A 378 -1.50 22.07 17.06
CA PRO A 378 -1.69 21.40 15.77
C PRO A 378 -1.70 22.36 14.58
N SER A 379 -2.03 23.64 14.79
CA SER A 379 -2.13 24.61 13.69
C SER A 379 -0.75 24.91 13.09
N GLN A 380 0.28 24.98 13.93
CA GLN A 380 1.66 25.15 13.46
C GLN A 380 2.17 23.94 12.69
N VAL A 381 1.79 22.72 13.08
CA VAL A 381 2.11 21.51 12.31
C VAL A 381 1.46 21.58 10.93
N ASN A 382 0.16 21.88 10.86
CA ASN A 382 -0.56 21.99 9.59
C ASN A 382 0.00 23.09 8.68
N ASN A 383 0.46 24.21 9.24
CA ASN A 383 1.09 25.29 8.47
C ASN A 383 2.51 24.94 8.00
N ALA A 384 3.22 24.09 8.73
CA ALA A 384 4.58 23.64 8.38
C ALA A 384 4.57 22.49 7.37
N ARG A 385 3.46 21.75 7.27
CA ARG A 385 3.28 20.71 6.25
C ARG A 385 3.29 21.36 4.88
N VAL A 386 4.21 20.90 4.04
CA VAL A 386 4.09 21.11 2.60
C VAL A 386 3.47 19.85 2.06
N ALA A 387 2.25 19.94 1.53
CA ALA A 387 1.63 18.80 0.89
C ALA A 387 2.58 18.26 -0.18
N THR A 388 3.05 17.03 0.02
CA THR A 388 3.79 16.33 -1.02
C THR A 388 2.86 16.27 -2.22
N GLU A 389 3.24 16.84 -3.37
CA GLU A 389 2.43 16.74 -4.57
C GLU A 389 2.17 15.24 -4.82
N GLY A 390 0.89 14.85 -4.80
CA GLY A 390 0.50 13.50 -5.19
C GLY A 390 1.00 13.18 -6.60
N LEU A 391 0.91 11.92 -7.01
CA LEU A 391 1.23 11.52 -8.39
C LEU A 391 0.61 12.55 -9.36
N PRO A 392 1.40 13.17 -10.26
CA PRO A 392 0.91 14.23 -11.12
C PRO A 392 -0.29 13.71 -11.91
N LEU A 393 -1.47 14.23 -11.58
CA LEU A 393 -2.70 13.86 -12.25
C LEU A 393 -2.87 14.76 -13.48
N PRO A 394 -3.42 14.23 -14.58
CA PRO A 394 -3.70 15.04 -15.76
C PRO A 394 -4.60 16.21 -15.38
N ILE A 395 -4.23 17.43 -15.77
CA ILE A 395 -5.15 18.56 -15.76
C ILE A 395 -6.20 18.26 -16.84
N PRO A 396 -7.50 18.14 -16.50
CA PRO A 396 -8.49 17.74 -17.48
C PRO A 396 -8.58 18.78 -18.59
N PRO A 397 -8.46 18.38 -19.86
CA PRO A 397 -8.71 19.30 -20.97
C PRO A 397 -10.20 19.66 -21.03
N THR A 398 -10.52 20.86 -21.51
CA THR A 398 -11.90 21.40 -21.59
C THR A 398 -12.76 20.80 -22.72
N THR A 399 -12.35 19.65 -23.28
CA THR A 399 -12.84 19.07 -24.53
C THR A 399 -14.28 18.51 -24.49
N PHE A 400 -14.92 18.46 -23.32
CA PHE A 400 -16.28 17.92 -23.11
C PHE A 400 -17.20 18.88 -22.33
N ALA A 401 -16.95 20.19 -22.39
CA ALA A 401 -17.66 21.17 -21.58
C ALA A 401 -19.19 21.10 -21.73
N THR A 402 -19.70 20.96 -22.95
CA THR A 402 -21.15 20.89 -23.23
C THR A 402 -21.81 19.66 -22.63
N GLU A 403 -21.19 18.48 -22.79
CA GLU A 403 -21.69 17.23 -22.24
C GLU A 403 -21.69 17.28 -20.71
N LEU A 404 -20.63 17.82 -20.10
CA LEU A 404 -20.51 17.98 -18.65
C LEU A 404 -21.51 19.00 -18.09
N ASP A 405 -21.75 20.11 -18.79
CA ASP A 405 -22.78 21.10 -18.43
C ASP A 405 -24.17 20.46 -18.46
N SER A 406 -24.44 19.59 -19.43
CA SER A 406 -25.74 18.91 -19.54
C SER A 406 -25.99 17.90 -18.40
N LEU A 407 -24.94 17.31 -17.84
CA LEU A 407 -25.03 16.46 -16.64
C LEU A 407 -25.20 17.26 -15.34
N GLY A 408 -24.90 18.56 -15.32
CA GLY A 408 -25.02 19.40 -14.12
C GLY A 408 -24.02 19.06 -13.01
N ALA A 409 -22.86 18.48 -13.36
CA ALA A 409 -21.85 18.07 -12.39
C ALA A 409 -21.20 19.27 -11.68
N GLN A 410 -20.96 19.13 -10.37
CA GLN A 410 -20.16 20.08 -9.57
C GLN A 410 -18.69 20.09 -10.02
N ALA A 411 -17.91 21.09 -9.60
CA ALA A 411 -16.55 21.34 -10.11
C ALA A 411 -15.60 20.12 -10.00
N GLU A 412 -15.49 19.50 -8.83
CA GLU A 412 -14.59 18.35 -8.61
C GLU A 412 -15.01 17.12 -9.44
N ARG A 413 -16.32 16.85 -9.48
CA ARG A 413 -16.91 15.77 -10.29
C ARG A 413 -16.70 16.02 -11.78
N ARG A 414 -16.81 17.27 -12.22
CA ARG A 414 -16.60 17.67 -13.61
C ARG A 414 -15.19 17.32 -14.07
N ASP A 415 -14.19 17.55 -13.23
CA ASP A 415 -12.80 17.25 -13.54
C ASP A 415 -12.57 15.74 -13.70
N HIS A 416 -13.13 14.93 -12.79
CA HIS A 416 -13.08 13.46 -12.88
C HIS A 416 -13.76 12.93 -14.14
N LEU A 417 -14.99 13.36 -14.43
CA LEU A 417 -15.72 12.93 -15.62
C LEU A 417 -15.05 13.40 -16.92
N ALA A 418 -14.46 14.60 -16.94
CA ALA A 418 -13.70 15.11 -18.07
C ALA A 418 -12.44 14.27 -18.34
N MET A 419 -11.75 13.86 -17.28
CA MET A 419 -10.59 12.96 -17.35
C MET A 419 -11.01 11.61 -17.95
N LEU A 420 -12.05 10.96 -17.42
CA LEU A 420 -12.54 9.68 -17.95
C LEU A 420 -12.97 9.78 -19.42
N ALA A 421 -13.71 10.83 -19.79
CA ALA A 421 -14.13 11.04 -21.17
C ALA A 421 -12.95 11.24 -22.14
N THR A 422 -11.92 11.99 -21.70
CA THR A 422 -10.68 12.19 -22.47
C THR A 422 -9.95 10.88 -22.67
N GLU A 423 -9.89 10.05 -21.64
CA GLU A 423 -9.29 8.72 -21.72
C GLU A 423 -10.07 7.78 -22.64
N LEU A 424 -11.40 7.85 -22.66
CA LEU A 424 -12.22 7.08 -23.62
C LEU A 424 -11.95 7.50 -25.07
N GLU A 425 -11.82 8.80 -25.32
CA GLU A 425 -11.46 9.31 -26.66
C GLU A 425 -10.04 8.91 -27.06
N ALA A 426 -9.09 8.90 -26.11
CA ALA A 426 -7.74 8.43 -26.33
C ALA A 426 -7.68 6.91 -26.57
N TRP A 427 -8.47 6.13 -25.82
CA TRP A 427 -8.58 4.68 -25.94
C TRP A 427 -9.18 4.29 -27.29
N GLY A 428 -10.34 4.84 -27.63
CA GLY A 428 -11.08 4.55 -28.86
C GLY A 428 -11.19 5.80 -29.72
N ASP A 429 -12.39 6.36 -29.77
CA ASP A 429 -12.68 7.66 -30.38
C ASP A 429 -13.80 8.43 -29.63
N ARG A 430 -14.17 9.62 -30.14
CA ARG A 430 -15.20 10.49 -29.56
C ARG A 430 -16.56 9.79 -29.38
N THR A 431 -16.86 8.77 -30.18
CA THR A 431 -18.11 7.99 -30.10
C THR A 431 -18.19 7.19 -28.81
N ASP A 432 -17.06 6.67 -28.31
CA ASP A 432 -17.01 5.91 -27.06
C ASP A 432 -17.33 6.80 -25.86
N ALA A 433 -16.71 7.98 -25.79
CA ALA A 433 -17.04 9.00 -24.79
C ALA A 433 -18.51 9.46 -24.89
N THR A 434 -19.02 9.65 -26.11
CA THR A 434 -20.43 10.04 -26.34
C THR A 434 -21.41 8.98 -25.84
N ARG A 435 -21.15 7.69 -26.15
CA ARG A 435 -21.97 6.57 -25.68
C ARG A 435 -21.94 6.46 -24.15
N TRP A 436 -20.79 6.67 -23.54
CA TRP A 436 -20.64 6.70 -22.09
C TRP A 436 -21.50 7.82 -21.47
N PHE A 437 -21.39 9.06 -21.96
CA PHE A 437 -22.24 10.18 -21.51
C PHE A 437 -23.75 9.90 -21.67
N GLN A 438 -24.15 9.23 -22.75
CA GLN A 438 -25.56 8.85 -22.96
C GLN A 438 -26.08 7.85 -21.92
N VAL A 439 -25.22 6.97 -21.39
CA VAL A 439 -25.60 6.08 -20.28
C VAL A 439 -25.71 6.88 -18.99
N LEU A 440 -24.73 7.76 -18.70
CA LEU A 440 -24.73 8.57 -17.49
C LEU A 440 -25.94 9.50 -17.39
N ASP A 441 -26.34 10.12 -18.50
CA ASP A 441 -27.51 10.99 -18.50
C ASP A 441 -28.82 10.22 -18.23
N ARG A 442 -28.94 8.96 -18.71
CA ARG A 442 -30.08 8.10 -18.36
C ARG A 442 -30.11 7.72 -16.88
N VAL A 443 -28.95 7.33 -16.34
CA VAL A 443 -28.79 6.95 -14.93
C VAL A 443 -29.11 8.14 -14.03
N ARG A 444 -28.52 9.30 -14.31
CA ARG A 444 -28.74 10.54 -13.56
C ARG A 444 -30.21 10.92 -13.50
N ARG A 445 -30.93 10.87 -14.63
CA ARG A 445 -32.39 11.16 -14.65
C ARG A 445 -33.18 10.22 -13.74
N SER A 446 -32.77 8.96 -13.65
CA SER A 446 -33.43 7.95 -12.82
C SER A 446 -33.08 8.14 -11.34
N GLU A 447 -31.83 8.45 -11.03
CA GLU A 447 -31.36 8.75 -9.66
C GLU A 447 -32.02 10.03 -9.12
N TRP A 448 -32.04 11.12 -9.89
CA TRP A 448 -32.65 12.38 -9.47
C TRP A 448 -34.18 12.32 -9.37
N ALA A 449 -34.83 11.31 -9.95
CA ALA A 449 -36.24 11.05 -9.68
C ALA A 449 -36.49 10.54 -8.25
N ILE A 450 -35.46 10.05 -7.57
CA ILE A 450 -35.49 9.58 -6.18
C ILE A 450 -34.89 10.63 -5.24
N ASP A 451 -33.68 11.07 -5.55
CA ASP A 451 -32.95 12.05 -4.76
C ASP A 451 -32.13 12.97 -5.67
N THR A 452 -32.56 14.22 -5.81
CA THR A 452 -31.86 15.25 -6.61
C THR A 452 -30.53 15.69 -6.01
N THR A 453 -30.20 15.27 -4.79
CA THR A 453 -28.95 15.59 -4.10
C THR A 453 -27.93 14.46 -4.18
N SER A 454 -28.32 13.29 -4.67
CA SER A 454 -27.41 12.14 -4.84
C SER A 454 -26.84 12.09 -6.25
N ASP A 455 -25.54 11.82 -6.32
CA ASP A 455 -24.81 11.46 -7.54
C ASP A 455 -24.07 10.10 -7.40
N ARG A 456 -24.35 9.35 -6.33
CA ARG A 456 -23.65 8.10 -6.01
C ARG A 456 -23.81 7.05 -7.11
N LEU A 457 -25.01 6.90 -7.66
CA LEU A 457 -25.26 5.86 -8.66
C LEU A 457 -24.64 6.23 -10.00
N VAL A 458 -24.81 7.48 -10.44
CA VAL A 458 -24.18 7.96 -11.68
C VAL A 458 -22.66 7.93 -11.62
N ASP A 459 -22.04 8.21 -10.46
CA ASP A 459 -20.58 8.13 -10.30
C ASP A 459 -20.10 6.68 -10.31
N ALA A 460 -20.80 5.77 -9.62
CA ALA A 460 -20.50 4.34 -9.70
C ALA A 460 -20.60 3.79 -11.13
N VAL A 461 -21.62 4.22 -11.90
CA VAL A 461 -21.74 3.83 -13.32
C VAL A 461 -20.68 4.50 -14.20
N ALA A 462 -20.29 5.74 -13.89
CA ALA A 462 -19.22 6.45 -14.62
C ALA A 462 -17.91 5.67 -14.55
N ASP A 463 -17.48 5.30 -13.35
CA ASP A 463 -16.25 4.53 -13.11
C ASP A 463 -16.36 3.10 -13.63
N GLY A 464 -17.46 2.43 -13.33
CA GLY A 464 -17.69 1.04 -13.71
C GLY A 464 -17.74 0.85 -15.23
N LEU A 465 -18.50 1.69 -15.93
CA LEU A 465 -18.60 1.64 -17.39
C LEU A 465 -17.29 2.07 -18.05
N PHE A 466 -16.62 3.09 -17.53
CA PHE A 466 -15.29 3.49 -18.03
C PHE A 466 -14.33 2.30 -18.01
N LYS A 467 -14.23 1.61 -16.87
CA LYS A 467 -13.35 0.45 -16.68
C LYS A 467 -13.63 -0.68 -17.68
N LEU A 468 -14.91 -0.93 -17.99
CA LEU A 468 -15.31 -2.00 -18.92
C LEU A 468 -15.17 -1.62 -20.40
N ILE A 469 -15.25 -0.32 -20.73
CA ILE A 469 -14.98 0.16 -22.09
C ILE A 469 -13.47 0.23 -22.33
N ALA A 470 -12.75 0.96 -21.48
CA ALA A 470 -11.31 1.20 -21.60
C ALA A 470 -10.47 0.01 -21.09
N TYR A 471 -10.79 -1.20 -21.55
CA TYR A 471 -10.03 -2.39 -21.19
C TYR A 471 -8.60 -2.31 -21.76
N LYS A 472 -7.64 -2.76 -20.95
CA LYS A 472 -6.21 -2.68 -21.24
C LYS A 472 -5.74 -3.83 -22.13
N ASP A 473 -5.93 -3.65 -23.42
CA ASP A 473 -5.34 -4.51 -24.44
C ASP A 473 -3.94 -4.07 -24.85
N GLU A 474 -3.33 -4.81 -25.76
CA GLU A 474 -1.94 -4.62 -26.16
C GLU A 474 -1.69 -3.21 -26.73
N TYR A 475 -2.68 -2.64 -27.43
CA TYR A 475 -2.62 -1.28 -27.95
C TYR A 475 -2.69 -0.24 -26.83
N GLU A 476 -3.60 -0.44 -25.89
CA GLU A 476 -3.80 0.48 -24.78
C GLU A 476 -2.64 0.44 -23.78
N VAL A 477 -2.16 -0.77 -23.43
CA VAL A 477 -0.95 -0.94 -22.63
C VAL A 477 0.22 -0.22 -23.29
N ALA A 478 0.41 -0.38 -24.60
CA ALA A 478 1.50 0.30 -25.31
C ALA A 478 1.38 1.83 -25.28
N ARG A 479 0.16 2.39 -25.32
CA ARG A 479 -0.09 3.83 -25.15
C ARG A 479 0.30 4.28 -23.75
N LEU A 480 -0.25 3.64 -22.72
CA LEU A 480 -0.04 3.99 -21.31
C LEU A 480 1.41 3.77 -20.84
N MET A 481 2.17 2.90 -21.52
CA MET A 481 3.59 2.65 -21.22
C MET A 481 4.50 3.83 -21.55
N VAL A 482 4.12 4.66 -22.53
CA VAL A 482 4.95 5.77 -23.00
C VAL A 482 4.45 7.13 -22.50
N GLU A 483 3.39 7.13 -21.68
CA GLU A 483 2.81 8.33 -21.09
C GLU A 483 3.61 8.82 -19.88
N PRO A 484 3.85 10.14 -19.74
CA PRO A 484 4.65 10.70 -18.64
C PRO A 484 4.14 10.32 -17.25
N GLU A 485 2.83 10.28 -17.05
CA GLU A 485 2.17 10.04 -15.76
C GLU A 485 2.56 8.67 -15.22
N GLY A 486 2.47 7.63 -16.06
CA GLY A 486 2.82 6.26 -15.69
C GLY A 486 4.32 6.03 -15.49
N LEU A 487 5.16 6.95 -15.97
CA LEU A 487 6.63 6.87 -15.92
C LEU A 487 7.25 7.76 -14.83
N ALA A 488 6.50 8.68 -14.23
CA ALA A 488 7.02 9.73 -13.36
C ALA A 488 7.98 9.22 -12.28
N GLU A 489 7.56 8.22 -11.49
CA GLU A 489 8.39 7.69 -10.40
C GLU A 489 9.68 7.01 -10.90
N ALA A 490 9.62 6.30 -12.03
CA ALA A 490 10.78 5.64 -12.60
C ALA A 490 11.74 6.66 -13.26
N GLN A 491 11.18 7.72 -13.87
CA GLN A 491 11.95 8.77 -14.53
C GLN A 491 12.80 9.58 -13.55
N GLU A 492 12.35 9.77 -12.31
CA GLU A 492 13.16 10.39 -11.26
C GLU A 492 14.50 9.67 -11.07
N LEU A 493 14.49 8.33 -11.08
CA LEU A 493 15.70 7.54 -10.95
C LEU A 493 16.53 7.49 -12.24
N VAL A 494 15.88 7.50 -13.40
CA VAL A 494 16.56 7.63 -14.71
C VAL A 494 17.32 8.95 -14.80
N ALA A 495 16.75 10.04 -14.28
CA ALA A 495 17.40 11.35 -14.25
C ALA A 495 18.68 11.38 -13.40
N GLU A 496 18.92 10.37 -12.55
CA GLU A 496 20.16 10.16 -11.80
C GLU A 496 21.14 9.21 -12.50
N GLY A 497 21.00 9.00 -13.82
CA GLY A 497 21.87 8.13 -14.61
C GLY A 497 21.42 6.68 -14.67
N GLY A 498 20.22 6.36 -14.18
CA GLY A 498 19.64 5.03 -14.27
C GLY A 498 19.17 4.67 -15.69
N THR A 499 19.13 3.36 -15.98
CA THR A 499 18.58 2.82 -17.24
C THR A 499 17.27 2.09 -16.98
N MET A 500 16.20 2.48 -17.68
CA MET A 500 14.86 1.90 -17.52
C MET A 500 14.59 0.80 -18.53
N SER A 501 13.93 -0.27 -18.08
CA SER A 501 13.37 -1.33 -18.91
C SER A 501 11.93 -1.66 -18.51
N TYR A 502 11.10 -1.97 -19.49
CA TYR A 502 9.77 -2.52 -19.30
C TYR A 502 9.85 -4.04 -19.10
N ARG A 503 9.06 -4.59 -18.17
CA ARG A 503 8.98 -6.03 -17.92
C ARG A 503 7.66 -6.57 -18.44
N LEU A 504 7.69 -7.17 -19.63
CA LEU A 504 6.50 -7.62 -20.35
C LEU A 504 6.50 -9.12 -20.57
N HIS A 505 5.31 -9.71 -20.65
CA HIS A 505 5.10 -11.09 -21.08
C HIS A 505 4.20 -11.11 -22.33
N PRO A 506 4.74 -10.84 -23.53
CA PRO A 506 3.91 -10.72 -24.72
C PRO A 506 3.12 -12.01 -25.00
N PRO A 507 1.80 -11.95 -25.28
CA PRO A 507 0.97 -13.14 -25.45
C PRO A 507 1.49 -14.12 -26.52
N MET A 508 2.03 -13.59 -27.63
CA MET A 508 2.61 -14.41 -28.70
C MET A 508 3.83 -15.22 -28.23
N LEU A 509 4.68 -14.64 -27.36
CA LEU A 509 5.86 -15.33 -26.84
C LEU A 509 5.46 -16.35 -25.77
N ARG A 510 4.45 -16.04 -24.95
CA ARG A 510 3.85 -16.99 -24.01
C ARG A 510 3.28 -18.22 -24.72
N ALA A 511 2.55 -18.02 -25.82
CA ALA A 511 2.03 -19.11 -26.65
C ALA A 511 3.14 -19.98 -27.30
N LEU A 512 4.36 -19.45 -27.41
CA LEU A 512 5.54 -20.16 -27.91
C LEU A 512 6.37 -20.83 -26.79
N GLY A 513 5.86 -20.87 -25.56
CA GLY A 513 6.50 -21.55 -24.42
C GLY A 513 7.48 -20.68 -23.63
N LEU A 514 7.40 -19.36 -23.75
CA LEU A 514 8.15 -18.48 -22.87
C LEU A 514 7.43 -18.37 -21.51
N ASP A 515 8.07 -18.86 -20.45
CA ASP A 515 7.47 -18.88 -19.10
C ASP A 515 7.81 -17.64 -18.25
N LYS A 516 8.71 -16.77 -18.73
CA LYS A 516 9.20 -15.60 -17.99
C LYS A 516 9.04 -14.30 -18.76
N LYS A 517 8.85 -13.19 -18.04
CA LYS A 517 8.86 -11.85 -18.62
C LYS A 517 10.19 -11.53 -19.29
N ILE A 518 10.09 -10.85 -20.43
CA ILE A 518 11.25 -10.25 -21.11
C ILE A 518 11.51 -8.84 -20.61
N SER A 519 12.78 -8.45 -20.65
CA SER A 519 13.20 -7.07 -20.45
C SER A 519 13.21 -6.34 -21.80
N ILE A 520 12.40 -5.30 -21.95
CA ILE A 520 12.40 -4.44 -23.13
C ILE A 520 12.97 -3.07 -22.72
N PRO A 521 14.09 -2.61 -23.30
CA PRO A 521 14.67 -1.34 -22.92
C PRO A 521 13.73 -0.17 -23.25
N ALA A 522 13.78 0.90 -22.46
CA ALA A 522 12.96 2.10 -22.68
C ALA A 522 13.18 2.75 -24.06
N THR A 523 14.33 2.50 -24.70
CA THR A 523 14.62 2.90 -26.08
C THR A 523 13.67 2.30 -27.12
N ALA A 524 12.91 1.26 -26.76
CA ALA A 524 11.84 0.70 -27.58
C ALA A 524 10.52 1.52 -27.55
N ALA A 525 10.47 2.63 -26.81
CA ALA A 525 9.28 3.50 -26.76
C ALA A 525 8.70 3.89 -28.14
N PRO A 526 9.50 4.16 -29.20
CA PRO A 526 8.94 4.42 -30.54
C PRO A 526 8.17 3.24 -31.11
N ALA A 527 8.60 2.00 -30.86
CA ALA A 527 7.90 0.79 -31.30
C ALA A 527 6.58 0.61 -30.54
N LEU A 528 6.57 0.87 -29.22
CA LEU A 528 5.33 0.88 -28.42
C LEU A 528 4.38 1.99 -28.91
N GLY A 529 4.89 3.18 -29.21
CA GLY A 529 4.09 4.27 -29.80
C GLY A 529 3.52 3.92 -31.18
N ALA A 530 4.25 3.13 -31.98
CA ALA A 530 3.73 2.61 -33.24
C ALA A 530 2.62 1.56 -33.02
N LEU A 531 2.80 0.66 -32.05
CA LEU A 531 1.79 -0.31 -31.65
C LEU A 531 0.53 0.40 -31.14
N ALA A 532 0.64 1.42 -30.29
CA ALA A 532 -0.48 2.22 -29.79
C ALA A 532 -1.35 2.83 -30.90
N LYS A 533 -0.73 3.30 -32.00
CA LYS A 533 -1.47 3.80 -33.19
C LYS A 533 -2.27 2.70 -33.91
N GLY A 534 -1.93 1.44 -33.68
CA GLY A 534 -2.66 0.25 -34.11
C GLY A 534 -4.03 0.08 -33.45
N LYS A 535 -4.43 0.95 -32.49
CA LYS A 535 -5.76 0.91 -31.84
C LYS A 535 -6.95 0.81 -32.80
N ARG A 536 -6.81 1.31 -34.04
CA ARG A 536 -7.85 1.19 -35.09
C ARG A 536 -8.10 -0.25 -35.56
N LEU A 537 -7.14 -1.15 -35.33
CA LEU A 537 -7.29 -2.56 -35.65
C LEU A 537 -8.12 -3.28 -34.60
N ARG A 538 -8.18 -2.80 -33.35
CA ARG A 538 -8.87 -3.42 -32.21
C ARG A 538 -10.23 -4.01 -32.58
N GLY A 539 -10.40 -5.31 -32.35
CA GLY A 539 -11.66 -6.03 -32.60
C GLY A 539 -11.98 -6.29 -34.08
N SER A 540 -11.25 -5.69 -35.03
CA SER A 540 -11.40 -5.95 -36.46
C SER A 540 -10.93 -7.37 -36.83
N PHE A 541 -11.13 -7.76 -38.09
CA PHE A 541 -10.59 -9.02 -38.59
C PHE A 541 -9.05 -9.02 -38.67
N LEU A 542 -8.43 -7.85 -38.81
CA LEU A 542 -6.98 -7.67 -38.93
C LEU A 542 -6.26 -7.57 -37.59
N ASP A 543 -7.00 -7.62 -36.47
CA ASP A 543 -6.44 -7.63 -35.13
C ASP A 543 -5.82 -9.01 -34.81
N PRO A 544 -4.50 -9.11 -34.60
CA PRO A 544 -3.84 -10.37 -34.27
C PRO A 544 -4.25 -10.89 -32.87
N PHE A 545 -4.67 -10.02 -31.97
CA PHE A 545 -4.99 -10.35 -30.58
C PHE A 545 -6.47 -10.74 -30.39
N ARG A 546 -7.32 -10.54 -31.40
CA ARG A 546 -8.79 -10.73 -31.31
C ARG A 546 -9.25 -12.11 -30.85
N TRP A 547 -8.42 -13.13 -31.06
CA TRP A 547 -8.76 -14.54 -30.88
C TRP A 547 -8.63 -15.01 -29.43
N ALA A 548 -7.83 -14.29 -28.62
CA ALA A 548 -7.68 -14.57 -27.21
C ALA A 548 -9.05 -14.51 -26.50
N GLU A 549 -9.29 -15.45 -25.60
CA GLU A 549 -10.57 -15.57 -24.90
C GLU A 549 -10.89 -14.33 -24.08
N VAL A 550 -9.91 -13.82 -23.33
CA VAL A 550 -10.04 -12.58 -22.54
C VAL A 550 -10.53 -11.41 -23.39
N ARG A 551 -10.00 -11.23 -24.61
CA ARG A 551 -10.40 -10.13 -25.52
C ARG A 551 -11.83 -10.28 -26.03
N LYS A 552 -12.31 -11.52 -26.21
CA LYS A 552 -13.71 -11.77 -26.59
C LYS A 552 -14.66 -11.45 -25.44
N VAL A 553 -14.25 -11.74 -24.20
CA VAL A 553 -15.01 -11.44 -22.99
C VAL A 553 -15.06 -9.93 -22.76
N GLU A 554 -13.92 -9.23 -22.79
CA GLU A 554 -13.82 -7.77 -22.58
C GLU A 554 -14.77 -6.98 -23.51
N ARG A 555 -14.82 -7.31 -24.80
CA ARG A 555 -15.73 -6.65 -25.77
C ARG A 555 -17.22 -6.85 -25.47
N LYS A 556 -17.59 -7.87 -24.69
CA LYS A 556 -18.99 -8.12 -24.29
C LYS A 556 -19.35 -7.44 -22.98
N LEU A 557 -18.40 -7.33 -22.05
CA LEU A 557 -18.66 -6.88 -20.67
C LEU A 557 -19.35 -5.52 -20.58
N ALA A 558 -18.91 -4.53 -21.36
CA ALA A 558 -19.54 -3.19 -21.34
C ALA A 558 -21.04 -3.26 -21.70
N ASN A 559 -21.41 -4.04 -22.72
CA ASN A 559 -22.82 -4.20 -23.12
C ASN A 559 -23.61 -5.05 -22.10
N GLU A 560 -23.00 -6.10 -21.54
CA GLU A 560 -23.60 -6.91 -20.46
C GLU A 560 -23.89 -6.04 -19.22
N TYR A 561 -22.98 -5.12 -18.89
CA TYR A 561 -23.13 -4.16 -17.80
C TYR A 561 -24.22 -3.13 -18.08
N ILE A 562 -24.22 -2.49 -19.26
CA ILE A 562 -25.28 -1.53 -19.63
C ILE A 562 -26.66 -2.18 -19.54
N ALA A 563 -26.83 -3.38 -20.09
CA ALA A 563 -28.09 -4.12 -20.00
C ALA A 563 -28.47 -4.47 -18.55
N THR A 564 -27.49 -4.69 -17.68
CA THR A 564 -27.69 -4.92 -16.26
C THR A 564 -28.15 -3.67 -15.53
N ILE A 565 -27.50 -2.53 -15.78
CA ILE A 565 -27.91 -1.23 -15.24
C ILE A 565 -29.31 -0.88 -15.72
N ASP A 566 -29.63 -1.04 -17.00
CA ASP A 566 -30.99 -0.75 -17.52
C ASP A 566 -32.06 -1.60 -16.82
N ARG A 567 -31.78 -2.88 -16.50
CA ARG A 567 -32.70 -3.74 -15.70
C ARG A 567 -32.83 -3.26 -14.26
N ALA A 568 -31.74 -2.82 -13.64
CA ALA A 568 -31.75 -2.32 -12.27
C ALA A 568 -32.51 -0.99 -12.16
N LEU A 569 -32.30 -0.08 -13.12
CA LEU A 569 -33.02 1.20 -13.22
C LEU A 569 -34.54 0.99 -13.34
N ALA A 570 -34.99 -0.04 -14.05
CA ALA A 570 -36.42 -0.36 -14.18
C ALA A 570 -37.09 -0.76 -12.84
N LYS A 571 -36.30 -1.17 -11.84
CA LYS A 571 -36.75 -1.54 -10.49
C LYS A 571 -36.31 -0.54 -9.41
N LEU A 572 -35.66 0.56 -9.80
CA LEU A 572 -35.04 1.49 -8.87
C LEU A 572 -36.09 2.18 -7.99
N SER A 573 -35.83 2.21 -6.69
CA SER A 573 -36.66 2.80 -5.65
C SER A 573 -35.79 3.32 -4.51
N ALA A 574 -36.35 4.16 -3.63
CA ALA A 574 -35.62 4.65 -2.46
C ALA A 574 -35.16 3.51 -1.53
N GLN A 575 -35.89 2.39 -1.49
CA GLN A 575 -35.59 1.26 -0.60
C GLN A 575 -34.43 0.38 -1.10
N ASN A 576 -34.24 0.29 -2.41
CA ASN A 576 -33.19 -0.54 -3.02
C ASN A 576 -32.05 0.29 -3.65
N PHE A 577 -32.04 1.61 -3.43
CA PHE A 577 -31.04 2.52 -3.98
C PHE A 577 -29.61 2.08 -3.68
N ASP A 578 -29.29 1.82 -2.40
CA ASP A 578 -27.95 1.38 -1.99
C ASP A 578 -27.54 0.06 -2.65
N ARG A 579 -28.50 -0.83 -2.89
CA ARG A 579 -28.26 -2.12 -3.58
C ARG A 579 -27.95 -1.93 -5.07
N VAL A 580 -28.62 -0.96 -5.71
CA VAL A 580 -28.34 -0.63 -7.11
C VAL A 580 -26.99 0.08 -7.25
N VAL A 581 -26.60 0.91 -6.28
CA VAL A 581 -25.24 1.49 -6.21
C VAL A 581 -24.21 0.37 -6.07
N GLU A 582 -24.39 -0.57 -5.14
CA GLU A 582 -23.51 -1.72 -4.98
C GLU A 582 -23.39 -2.54 -6.28
N LEU A 583 -24.51 -2.75 -6.98
CA LEU A 583 -24.51 -3.40 -8.30
C LEU A 583 -23.70 -2.61 -9.33
N ALA A 584 -23.82 -1.28 -9.33
CA ALA A 584 -23.08 -0.41 -10.24
C ALA A 584 -21.57 -0.41 -9.97
N GLU A 585 -21.13 -0.63 -8.72
CA GLU A 585 -19.72 -0.72 -8.31
C GLU A 585 -19.07 -2.07 -8.64
N THR A 586 -19.85 -3.12 -8.95
CA THR A 586 -19.33 -4.47 -9.24
C THR A 586 -18.26 -4.58 -10.34
N PRO A 587 -18.18 -3.71 -11.38
CA PRO A 587 -17.09 -3.77 -12.34
C PRO A 587 -15.70 -3.63 -11.71
N ASP A 588 -15.59 -3.07 -10.51
CA ASP A 588 -14.34 -3.03 -9.75
C ASP A 588 -13.79 -4.42 -9.42
N LEU A 589 -14.63 -5.48 -9.42
CA LEU A 589 -14.18 -6.87 -9.30
C LEU A 589 -13.39 -7.34 -10.53
N VAL A 590 -13.63 -6.76 -11.71
CA VAL A 590 -12.99 -7.17 -12.98
C VAL A 590 -11.57 -6.61 -13.07
N ARG A 591 -10.65 -7.19 -12.30
CA ARG A 591 -9.23 -6.80 -12.22
C ARG A 591 -8.32 -7.87 -12.80
N GLY A 592 -7.11 -7.48 -13.17
CA GLY A 592 -6.03 -8.38 -13.58
C GLY A 592 -5.88 -8.52 -15.08
N TYR A 593 -5.14 -9.54 -15.51
CA TYR A 593 -4.82 -9.82 -16.91
C TYR A 593 -5.01 -11.31 -17.19
N GLU A 594 -5.24 -11.66 -18.46
CA GLU A 594 -5.37 -13.05 -18.93
C GLU A 594 -6.28 -13.91 -18.02
N ASP A 595 -5.78 -15.03 -17.52
CA ASP A 595 -6.54 -15.99 -16.70
C ASP A 595 -7.05 -15.37 -15.39
N ILE A 596 -6.29 -14.45 -14.80
CA ILE A 596 -6.67 -13.74 -13.57
C ILE A 596 -7.92 -12.89 -13.83
N LYS A 597 -7.96 -12.20 -14.98
CA LYS A 597 -9.13 -11.42 -15.36
C LYS A 597 -10.33 -12.33 -15.63
N LEU A 598 -10.13 -13.45 -16.32
CA LEU A 598 -11.21 -14.40 -16.61
C LEU A 598 -11.84 -14.97 -15.32
N ALA A 599 -11.02 -15.36 -14.34
CA ALA A 599 -11.49 -15.80 -13.04
C ALA A 599 -12.32 -14.71 -12.33
N ASN A 600 -11.82 -13.47 -12.33
CA ASN A 600 -12.51 -12.33 -11.72
C ASN A 600 -13.82 -11.96 -12.44
N VAL A 601 -13.91 -12.16 -13.76
CA VAL A 601 -15.16 -11.99 -14.51
C VAL A 601 -16.22 -12.99 -14.06
N GLU A 602 -15.84 -14.22 -13.74
CA GLU A 602 -16.78 -15.21 -13.23
C GLU A 602 -17.34 -14.78 -11.86
N HIS A 603 -16.46 -14.33 -10.95
CA HIS A 603 -16.87 -13.76 -9.66
C HIS A 603 -17.79 -12.54 -9.84
N TYR A 604 -17.46 -11.63 -10.77
CA TYR A 604 -18.29 -10.49 -11.13
C TYR A 604 -19.70 -10.92 -11.57
N ARG A 605 -19.81 -11.91 -12.48
CA ARG A 605 -21.11 -12.39 -12.97
C ARG A 605 -21.95 -13.04 -11.90
N ILE A 606 -21.34 -13.83 -11.01
CA ILE A 606 -22.00 -14.41 -9.84
C ILE A 606 -22.55 -13.30 -8.96
N ARG A 607 -21.72 -12.31 -8.60
CA ARG A 607 -22.14 -11.21 -7.73
C ARG A 607 -23.25 -10.37 -8.34
N VAL A 608 -23.18 -10.07 -9.63
CA VAL A 608 -24.24 -9.39 -10.38
C VAL A 608 -25.55 -10.17 -10.32
N ALA A 609 -25.50 -11.50 -10.51
CA ALA A 609 -26.69 -12.33 -10.46
C ALA A 609 -27.35 -12.36 -9.08
N GLU A 610 -26.55 -12.43 -8.01
CA GLU A 610 -27.03 -12.34 -6.62
C GLU A 610 -27.74 -11.01 -6.36
N LEU A 611 -27.07 -9.89 -6.66
CA LEU A 611 -27.60 -8.55 -6.43
C LEU A 611 -28.89 -8.31 -7.21
N LEU A 612 -28.99 -8.79 -8.45
CA LEU A 612 -30.21 -8.68 -9.26
C LEU A 612 -31.38 -9.53 -8.74
N ALA A 613 -31.10 -10.64 -8.07
CA ALA A 613 -32.13 -11.48 -7.44
C ALA A 613 -32.69 -10.82 -6.17
N GLU A 614 -31.91 -9.94 -5.54
CA GLU A 614 -32.30 -9.15 -4.37
C GLU A 614 -33.09 -7.87 -4.71
N LEU A 615 -33.10 -7.46 -6.00
CA LEU A 615 -33.88 -6.33 -6.53
C LEU A 615 -35.26 -6.76 -7.02
#